data_AF-A0A926XF81-F1
#
_entry.id   AF-A0A926XF81-F1
#
_cell.length_a   1.000
_cell.length_b   1.000
_cell.length_c   1.000
_cell.angle_alpha   90.00
_cell.angle_beta   90.00
_cell.angle_gamma   90.00
#
_symmetry.space_group_name_H-M   'P 1'
#
loop_
_entity.id
_entity.type
_entity.pdbx_description
1 polymer ?
#
loop_
_entity_poly.entity_id
_entity_poly.type
_entity_poly.pdbx_seq_one_letter_code
_entity_poly.pdbx_strand_id
1 'polypeptide(L)'
;MATQSLPIVSIQPPKDVSMTEIEAELHQIWQSYNSDNDNGESPMATRATTFTFVVYEPEETQQLLAALGFYKGPIDGIDGPLTEAAIKTAQKAYGLPVTGKTDAGILDRLRVEQAKKRSDGNTKEADASNGQQSSSDSFRIADAIAAANPCRIIALCPVSGEDEGVTAQVSAYCPIQKQSHNTLICCEYITLQGTAEALERIGGIVSGLLIGGLPKFLWWKGTPDPNDALFKRLAAVCNSVIVDSCVFNEPQDDLLRVQTLLEQGIPVADLNWRRLAPWQELTAEAFDPPERREALKEVDKVTINYEKGNPDQALMFIGWLASRLQWHPVSYTQEGGDYDIKRIEFVAPDQRTIEAELAGIPTADWGDIPGDLIALRLSSTNLDADCCTVLCSETTGCMRMEAGGGAQACRIQQVTPMSDQKAEFLLSQQLRRWSRDMLYVESMAITTAILKLASANG
;
A
#
# COMPACT_ATOMS: atom_id res chain seq x y z
N MET A 1 10.56 16.24 -24.23
CA MET A 1 10.26 14.88 -24.72
C MET A 1 11.54 14.06 -24.67
N ALA A 2 11.76 13.31 -23.59
CA ALA A 2 12.88 12.38 -23.50
C ALA A 2 12.49 11.10 -24.25
N THR A 3 13.28 10.70 -25.24
CA THR A 3 13.12 9.41 -25.91
C THR A 3 13.52 8.31 -24.95
N GLN A 4 12.53 7.67 -24.29
CA GLN A 4 12.74 6.47 -23.48
C GLN A 4 13.32 5.36 -24.37
N SER A 5 14.59 5.06 -24.17
CA SER A 5 15.22 3.84 -24.69
C SER A 5 14.74 2.65 -23.88
N LEU A 6 14.43 1.54 -24.55
CA LEU A 6 13.97 0.31 -23.91
C LEU A 6 15.07 -0.23 -22.96
N PRO A 7 14.71 -0.68 -21.76
CA PRO A 7 15.66 -1.26 -20.82
C PRO A 7 16.20 -2.60 -21.33
N ILE A 8 17.41 -2.95 -20.91
CA ILE A 8 17.94 -4.30 -21.18
C ILE A 8 17.38 -5.24 -20.12
N VAL A 9 16.66 -6.26 -20.58
CA VAL A 9 16.02 -7.27 -19.75
C VAL A 9 16.48 -8.65 -20.21
N SER A 10 17.13 -9.40 -19.32
CA SER A 10 17.50 -10.81 -19.56
C SER A 10 16.67 -11.70 -18.64
N ILE A 11 15.73 -12.48 -19.20
CA ILE A 11 14.82 -13.35 -18.43
C ILE A 11 15.16 -14.81 -18.72
N GLN A 12 15.33 -15.61 -17.66
CA GLN A 12 15.53 -17.06 -17.76
C GLN A 12 14.19 -17.83 -17.68
N PRO A 13 14.09 -19.04 -18.27
CA PRO A 13 12.90 -19.88 -18.09
C PRO A 13 12.74 -20.29 -16.62
N PRO A 14 11.51 -20.50 -16.13
CA PRO A 14 11.27 -20.99 -14.78
C PRO A 14 11.95 -22.34 -14.55
N LYS A 15 12.61 -22.50 -13.39
CA LYS A 15 13.29 -23.75 -12.97
C LYS A 15 12.94 -24.08 -11.52
N ASP A 16 13.23 -25.31 -11.10
CA ASP A 16 13.14 -25.72 -9.70
C ASP A 16 14.01 -24.80 -8.80
N VAL A 17 13.54 -24.53 -7.59
CA VAL A 17 14.22 -23.58 -6.70
C VAL A 17 15.48 -24.21 -6.08
N SER A 18 16.65 -23.71 -6.50
CA SER A 18 17.96 -23.98 -5.88
C SER A 18 18.76 -22.68 -5.73
N MET A 19 19.29 -22.41 -4.53
CA MET A 19 20.09 -21.20 -4.27
C MET A 19 21.32 -21.11 -5.18
N THR A 20 22.00 -22.25 -5.39
CA THR A 20 23.19 -22.33 -6.25
C THR A 20 22.85 -22.03 -7.71
N GLU A 21 21.69 -22.50 -8.18
CA GLU A 21 21.24 -22.26 -9.55
C GLU A 21 20.83 -20.81 -9.76
N ILE A 22 20.08 -20.21 -8.83
CA ILE A 22 19.68 -18.81 -8.88
C ILE A 22 20.91 -17.89 -8.94
N GLU A 23 21.90 -18.11 -8.07
CA GLU A 23 23.14 -17.32 -8.07
C GLU A 23 24.00 -17.57 -9.33
N ALA A 24 24.00 -18.79 -9.87
CA ALA A 24 24.70 -19.10 -11.13
C ALA A 24 24.05 -18.39 -12.33
N GLU A 25 22.72 -18.36 -12.41
CA GLU A 25 21.96 -17.65 -13.44
C GLU A 25 22.21 -16.14 -13.36
N LEU A 26 22.15 -15.55 -12.16
CA LEU A 26 22.53 -14.15 -11.95
C LEU A 26 23.97 -13.90 -12.43
N HIS A 27 24.91 -14.78 -12.07
CA HIS A 27 26.30 -14.65 -12.49
C HIS A 27 26.45 -14.70 -14.02
N GLN A 28 25.72 -15.59 -14.72
CA GLN A 28 25.71 -15.66 -16.18
C GLN A 28 25.16 -14.40 -16.82
N ILE A 29 24.05 -13.85 -16.31
CA ILE A 29 23.47 -12.59 -16.79
C ILE A 29 24.51 -11.46 -16.70
N TRP A 30 25.21 -11.35 -15.58
CA TRP A 30 26.24 -10.32 -15.41
C TRP A 30 27.50 -10.56 -16.25
N GLN A 31 27.84 -11.81 -16.56
CA GLN A 31 28.93 -12.11 -17.50
C GLN A 31 28.58 -11.61 -18.91
N SER A 32 27.33 -11.78 -19.38
CA SER A 32 26.93 -11.28 -20.70
C SER A 32 26.98 -9.75 -20.80
N TYR A 33 26.59 -9.02 -19.75
CA TYR A 33 26.73 -7.56 -19.73
C TYR A 33 28.18 -7.07 -19.76
N ASN A 34 29.12 -7.84 -19.20
CA ASN A 34 30.53 -7.49 -19.20
C ASN A 34 31.26 -7.92 -20.49
N SER A 35 30.83 -9.00 -21.15
CA SER A 35 31.45 -9.47 -22.40
C SER A 35 31.11 -8.58 -23.61
N ASP A 36 29.95 -7.94 -23.62
CA ASP A 36 29.59 -6.93 -24.64
C ASP A 36 30.41 -5.62 -24.52
N ASN A 37 31.31 -5.56 -23.53
CA ASN A 37 32.13 -4.39 -23.24
C ASN A 37 33.55 -4.45 -23.85
N ASP A 38 33.93 -5.57 -24.48
CA ASP A 38 35.25 -5.74 -25.12
C ASP A 38 35.45 -4.83 -26.36
N ASN A 39 34.37 -4.21 -26.85
CA ASN A 39 34.40 -3.20 -27.94
C ASN A 39 34.40 -1.74 -27.46
N GLY A 40 34.41 -1.47 -26.15
CA GLY A 40 34.57 -0.12 -25.57
C GLY A 40 33.39 0.85 -25.74
N GLU A 41 32.24 0.41 -26.24
CA GLU A 41 31.05 1.26 -26.49
C GLU A 41 29.89 1.04 -25.48
N SER A 42 30.02 0.10 -24.53
CA SER A 42 28.92 -0.27 -23.61
C SER A 42 29.16 0.22 -22.16
N PRO A 43 28.15 0.79 -21.48
CA PRO A 43 28.31 1.28 -20.11
C PRO A 43 28.55 0.14 -19.09
N MET A 44 29.42 0.36 -18.09
CA MET A 44 29.71 -0.62 -17.03
C MET A 44 28.50 -0.83 -16.11
N ALA A 45 28.02 -2.06 -15.97
CA ALA A 45 26.85 -2.37 -15.14
C ALA A 45 27.25 -2.64 -13.68
N THR A 46 26.58 -1.97 -12.72
CA THR A 46 26.81 -2.19 -11.28
C THR A 46 25.73 -3.13 -10.71
N ARG A 47 26.16 -4.19 -10.03
CA ARG A 47 25.26 -5.17 -9.38
C ARG A 47 24.56 -4.61 -8.14
N ALA A 48 23.58 -5.35 -7.65
CA ALA A 48 22.84 -5.09 -6.41
C ALA A 48 23.79 -4.90 -5.20
N THR A 49 23.92 -3.66 -4.73
CA THR A 49 24.87 -3.30 -3.66
C THR A 49 24.27 -2.37 -2.61
N THR A 50 23.03 -1.91 -2.77
CA THR A 50 22.42 -0.95 -1.84
C THR A 50 21.49 -1.59 -0.81
N PHE A 51 20.56 -2.46 -1.23
CA PHE A 51 19.60 -3.13 -0.34
C PHE A 51 18.97 -4.36 -1.01
N THR A 52 18.27 -5.18 -0.22
CA THR A 52 17.35 -6.21 -0.71
C THR A 52 15.90 -5.79 -0.44
N PHE A 53 15.03 -5.94 -1.43
CA PHE A 53 13.62 -5.64 -1.33
C PHE A 53 12.79 -6.88 -1.65
N VAL A 54 12.13 -7.43 -0.64
CA VAL A 54 11.26 -8.59 -0.77
C VAL A 54 9.83 -8.08 -0.96
N VAL A 55 9.15 -8.56 -1.98
CA VAL A 55 7.76 -8.19 -2.28
C VAL A 55 6.92 -9.46 -2.23
N TYR A 56 5.94 -9.52 -1.33
CA TYR A 56 4.91 -10.55 -1.35
C TYR A 56 3.71 -10.01 -2.12
N GLU A 57 3.38 -10.65 -3.23
CA GLU A 57 2.37 -10.19 -4.20
C GLU A 57 1.28 -11.25 -4.35
N PRO A 58 0.32 -11.31 -3.41
CA PRO A 58 -0.77 -12.27 -3.46
C PRO A 58 -1.74 -11.89 -4.57
N GLU A 59 -1.80 -12.74 -5.58
CA GLU A 59 -2.55 -12.46 -6.79
C GLU A 59 -3.97 -12.99 -6.68
N GLU A 60 -4.80 -12.39 -5.83
CA GLU A 60 -6.13 -12.95 -5.56
C GLU A 60 -7.12 -12.71 -6.71
N THR A 61 -7.03 -11.56 -7.38
CA THR A 61 -8.02 -11.13 -8.37
C THR A 61 -7.99 -11.96 -9.65
N GLN A 62 -6.84 -12.11 -10.33
CA GLN A 62 -6.84 -12.89 -11.57
C GLN A 62 -7.08 -14.38 -11.27
N GLN A 63 -6.65 -14.87 -10.11
CA GLN A 63 -6.96 -16.23 -9.65
C GLN A 63 -8.47 -16.45 -9.51
N LEU A 64 -9.16 -15.55 -8.81
CA LEU A 64 -10.61 -15.62 -8.64
C LEU A 64 -11.35 -15.48 -9.98
N LEU A 65 -10.92 -14.54 -10.83
CA LEU A 65 -11.49 -14.33 -12.15
C LEU A 65 -11.27 -15.55 -13.07
N ALA A 66 -10.10 -16.19 -13.02
CA ALA A 66 -9.79 -17.40 -13.79
C ALA A 66 -10.62 -18.59 -13.29
N ALA A 67 -10.67 -18.81 -11.97
CA ALA A 67 -11.46 -19.87 -11.36
C ALA A 67 -12.95 -19.75 -11.69
N LEU A 68 -13.46 -18.53 -11.83
CA LEU A 68 -14.84 -18.24 -12.20
C LEU A 68 -15.07 -18.15 -13.72
N GLY A 69 -14.00 -18.22 -14.53
CA GLY A 69 -14.04 -18.29 -15.98
C GLY A 69 -14.10 -16.94 -16.70
N PHE A 70 -13.89 -15.84 -15.99
CA PHE A 70 -13.83 -14.48 -16.55
C PHE A 70 -12.47 -14.14 -17.14
N TYR A 71 -11.41 -14.81 -16.68
CA TYR A 71 -10.04 -14.55 -17.12
C TYR A 71 -9.42 -15.80 -17.74
N LYS A 72 -8.73 -15.61 -18.87
CA LYS A 72 -8.04 -16.67 -19.63
C LYS A 72 -6.58 -16.33 -19.92
N GLY A 73 -6.09 -15.22 -19.36
CA GLY A 73 -4.70 -14.82 -19.47
C GLY A 73 -3.81 -15.50 -18.42
N PRO A 74 -2.50 -15.27 -18.48
CA PRO A 74 -1.59 -15.71 -17.43
C PRO A 74 -1.91 -15.00 -16.11
N ILE A 75 -1.87 -15.75 -15.01
CA ILE A 75 -1.99 -15.24 -13.63
C ILE A 75 -0.61 -14.66 -13.26
N ASP A 76 -0.39 -13.40 -13.64
CA ASP A 76 0.89 -12.69 -13.64
C ASP A 76 0.92 -11.48 -12.69
N GLY A 77 -0.18 -11.17 -12.01
CA GLY A 77 -0.31 -10.03 -11.09
C GLY A 77 -0.36 -8.66 -11.73
N ILE A 78 -0.46 -8.60 -13.05
CA ILE A 78 -0.55 -7.35 -13.80
C ILE A 78 -2.02 -7.01 -14.05
N ASP A 79 -2.51 -5.89 -13.48
CA ASP A 79 -3.80 -5.30 -13.82
C ASP A 79 -3.77 -4.64 -15.22
N GLY A 80 -3.48 -5.44 -16.24
CA GLY A 80 -3.40 -5.03 -17.64
C GLY A 80 -4.75 -5.09 -18.35
N PRO A 81 -4.80 -4.81 -19.67
CA PRO A 81 -6.05 -4.75 -20.42
C PRO A 81 -6.89 -6.03 -20.38
N LEU A 82 -6.24 -7.20 -20.25
CA LEU A 82 -6.92 -8.49 -20.12
C LEU A 82 -7.56 -8.66 -18.74
N THR A 83 -6.87 -8.26 -17.68
CA THR A 83 -7.36 -8.29 -16.29
C THR A 83 -8.48 -7.27 -16.11
N GLU A 84 -8.29 -6.03 -16.58
CA GLU A 84 -9.32 -4.99 -16.59
C GLU A 84 -10.59 -5.45 -17.34
N ALA A 85 -10.44 -6.07 -18.51
CA ALA A 85 -11.57 -6.61 -19.26
C ALA A 85 -12.28 -7.76 -18.51
N ALA A 86 -11.53 -8.63 -17.85
CA ALA A 86 -12.09 -9.71 -17.04
C ALA A 86 -12.83 -9.16 -15.81
N ILE A 87 -12.27 -8.14 -15.14
CA ILE A 87 -12.93 -7.43 -14.04
C ILE A 87 -14.22 -6.77 -14.50
N LYS A 88 -14.20 -6.01 -15.61
CA LYS A 88 -15.40 -5.39 -16.19
C LYS A 88 -16.48 -6.44 -16.51
N THR A 89 -16.06 -7.59 -17.03
CA THR A 89 -16.96 -8.69 -17.36
C THR A 89 -17.58 -9.29 -16.11
N ALA A 90 -16.78 -9.52 -15.06
CA ALA A 90 -17.24 -10.05 -13.79
C ALA A 90 -18.16 -9.06 -13.06
N GLN A 91 -17.81 -7.77 -12.99
CA GLN A 91 -18.65 -6.72 -12.43
C GLN A 91 -20.01 -6.67 -13.12
N LYS A 92 -20.01 -6.69 -14.45
CA LYS A 92 -21.24 -6.74 -15.23
C LYS A 92 -22.05 -8.01 -14.96
N ALA A 93 -21.39 -9.16 -14.86
CA ALA A 93 -22.05 -10.44 -14.60
C ALA A 93 -22.70 -10.50 -13.21
N TYR A 94 -22.13 -9.80 -12.23
CA TYR A 94 -22.62 -9.78 -10.86
C TYR A 94 -23.43 -8.54 -10.48
N GLY A 95 -23.73 -7.66 -11.44
CA GLY A 95 -24.55 -6.46 -11.22
C GLY A 95 -23.86 -5.39 -10.37
N LEU A 96 -22.52 -5.36 -10.36
CA LEU A 96 -21.70 -4.35 -9.71
C LEU A 96 -21.41 -3.17 -10.66
N PRO A 97 -21.05 -1.98 -10.12
CA PRO A 97 -20.56 -0.88 -10.94
C PRO A 97 -19.38 -1.33 -11.83
N VAL A 98 -19.46 -1.05 -13.14
CA VAL A 98 -18.44 -1.49 -14.10
C VAL A 98 -17.30 -0.46 -14.13
N THR A 99 -16.41 -0.55 -13.16
CA THR A 99 -15.23 0.32 -13.03
C THR A 99 -14.02 -0.25 -13.79
N GLY A 100 -13.95 -1.58 -13.91
CA GLY A 100 -12.80 -2.32 -14.45
C GLY A 100 -11.59 -2.39 -13.55
N LYS A 101 -11.69 -1.85 -12.34
CA LYS A 101 -10.66 -1.93 -11.32
C LYS A 101 -11.06 -2.96 -10.26
N THR A 102 -10.05 -3.56 -9.64
CA THR A 102 -10.24 -4.43 -8.48
C THR A 102 -10.67 -3.58 -7.28
N ASP A 103 -11.95 -3.64 -6.92
CA ASP A 103 -12.48 -3.06 -5.69
C ASP A 103 -12.91 -4.16 -4.70
N ALA A 104 -13.09 -3.81 -3.43
CA ALA A 104 -13.52 -4.76 -2.40
C ALA A 104 -14.86 -5.44 -2.75
N GLY A 105 -15.75 -4.71 -3.44
CA GLY A 105 -17.07 -5.23 -3.84
C GLY A 105 -16.99 -6.37 -4.85
N ILE A 106 -16.13 -6.26 -5.88
CA ILE A 106 -15.91 -7.35 -6.84
C ILE A 106 -15.11 -8.49 -6.20
N LEU A 107 -14.09 -8.22 -5.39
CA LEU A 107 -13.31 -9.25 -4.69
C LEU A 107 -14.19 -10.12 -3.79
N ASP A 108 -14.99 -9.51 -2.91
CA ASP A 108 -15.90 -10.24 -2.01
C ASP A 108 -16.93 -11.05 -2.78
N ARG A 109 -17.45 -10.48 -3.88
CA ARG A 109 -18.39 -11.18 -4.74
C ARG A 109 -17.75 -12.40 -5.42
N LEU A 110 -16.53 -12.25 -5.92
CA LEU A 110 -15.79 -13.35 -6.52
C LEU A 110 -15.49 -14.45 -5.48
N ARG A 111 -15.11 -14.11 -4.25
CA ARG A 111 -14.89 -15.08 -3.15
C ARG A 111 -16.15 -15.88 -2.84
N VAL A 112 -17.30 -15.21 -2.69
CA VAL A 112 -18.60 -15.85 -2.41
C VAL A 112 -19.00 -16.81 -3.52
N GLU A 113 -18.84 -16.41 -4.79
CA GLU A 113 -19.23 -17.23 -5.93
C GLU A 113 -18.26 -18.41 -6.15
N GLN A 114 -16.97 -18.24 -5.83
CA GLN A 114 -16.02 -19.35 -5.84
C GLN A 114 -16.35 -20.38 -4.76
N ALA A 115 -16.74 -19.94 -3.55
CA ALA A 115 -17.16 -20.82 -2.47
C ALA A 115 -18.39 -21.66 -2.86
N LYS A 116 -19.38 -21.06 -3.55
CA LYS A 116 -20.56 -21.77 -4.10
C LYS A 116 -20.18 -22.75 -5.21
N LYS A 117 -19.28 -22.36 -6.12
CA LYS A 117 -18.82 -23.24 -7.20
C LYS A 117 -18.05 -24.46 -6.67
N ARG A 118 -17.35 -24.31 -5.54
CA ARG A 118 -16.66 -25.39 -4.83
C ARG A 118 -17.61 -26.35 -4.10
N SER A 119 -18.77 -25.88 -3.62
CA SER A 119 -19.77 -26.77 -3.02
C SER A 119 -20.54 -27.61 -4.06
N ASP A 120 -20.54 -27.19 -5.33
CA ASP A 120 -21.41 -27.75 -6.36
C ASP A 120 -20.72 -28.67 -7.41
N GLY A 121 -19.39 -28.86 -7.43
CA GLY A 121 -18.72 -29.53 -8.57
C GLY A 121 -17.45 -30.35 -8.32
N ASN A 122 -17.53 -31.65 -8.66
CA ASN A 122 -16.42 -32.62 -8.79
C ASN A 122 -15.90 -32.66 -10.25
N THR A 123 -14.61 -32.37 -10.49
CA THR A 123 -13.73 -32.63 -11.68
C THR A 123 -13.99 -31.97 -13.07
N LYS A 124 -13.00 -31.22 -13.61
CA LYS A 124 -12.08 -31.60 -14.73
C LYS A 124 -11.29 -30.41 -15.32
N GLU A 125 -9.99 -30.65 -15.52
CA GLU A 125 -8.96 -29.82 -16.15
C GLU A 125 -9.17 -29.58 -17.66
N ALA A 126 -8.64 -28.46 -18.18
CA ALA A 126 -8.33 -28.28 -19.60
C ALA A 126 -7.22 -27.22 -19.83
N ASP A 127 -6.06 -27.72 -20.28
CA ASP A 127 -5.07 -27.20 -21.24
C ASP A 127 -4.61 -25.73 -21.21
N ALA A 128 -3.34 -25.54 -20.81
CA ALA A 128 -2.54 -24.35 -21.05
C ALA A 128 -1.42 -24.62 -22.09
N SER A 129 -1.42 -23.90 -23.20
CA SER A 129 -0.28 -23.79 -24.11
C SER A 129 -0.25 -22.41 -24.79
N ASN A 130 0.97 -21.84 -24.89
CA ASN A 130 1.38 -20.53 -25.40
C ASN A 130 1.04 -19.31 -24.52
N GLY A 131 1.96 -18.42 -24.14
CA GLY A 131 3.34 -18.18 -24.58
C GLY A 131 3.52 -16.72 -25.02
N GLN A 132 4.24 -15.96 -24.18
CA GLN A 132 4.99 -14.73 -24.48
C GLN A 132 4.25 -13.38 -24.61
N GLN A 133 4.90 -12.37 -24.00
CA GLN A 133 4.60 -10.93 -23.96
C GLN A 133 3.62 -10.44 -22.88
N SER A 134 4.04 -10.47 -21.62
CA SER A 134 3.54 -9.52 -20.63
C SER A 134 4.61 -9.37 -19.54
N SER A 135 5.37 -8.28 -19.57
CA SER A 135 6.37 -7.98 -18.54
C SER A 135 6.54 -6.49 -18.29
N SER A 136 5.71 -5.59 -18.83
CA SER A 136 6.05 -4.16 -18.78
C SER A 136 5.88 -3.51 -17.40
N ASP A 137 5.01 -4.02 -16.54
CA ASP A 137 4.52 -3.24 -15.39
C ASP A 137 5.14 -3.67 -14.05
N SER A 138 5.53 -4.93 -13.87
CA SER A 138 6.45 -5.32 -12.78
C SER A 138 7.78 -4.55 -12.90
N PHE A 139 8.19 -4.21 -14.13
CA PHE A 139 9.32 -3.32 -14.40
C PHE A 139 9.02 -1.82 -14.15
N ARG A 140 7.77 -1.38 -13.91
CA ARG A 140 7.49 0.04 -13.56
C ARG A 140 7.76 0.36 -12.10
N ILE A 141 7.43 -0.56 -11.19
CA ILE A 141 7.89 -0.49 -9.79
C ILE A 141 9.42 -0.57 -9.77
N ALA A 142 9.98 -1.45 -10.62
CA ALA A 142 11.42 -1.51 -10.86
C ALA A 142 12.00 -0.18 -11.30
N ASP A 143 11.36 0.53 -12.23
CA ASP A 143 11.87 1.78 -12.79
C ASP A 143 12.14 2.83 -11.71
N ALA A 144 11.17 3.06 -10.81
CA ALA A 144 11.31 4.05 -9.75
C ALA A 144 12.38 3.67 -8.72
N ILE A 145 12.52 2.38 -8.43
CA ILE A 145 13.46 1.85 -7.42
C ILE A 145 14.88 1.75 -8.02
N ALA A 146 14.99 1.12 -9.19
CA ALA A 146 16.23 0.89 -9.94
C ALA A 146 16.86 2.17 -10.45
N ALA A 147 16.07 3.19 -10.83
CA ALA A 147 16.62 4.49 -11.21
C ALA A 147 17.33 5.20 -10.05
N ALA A 148 17.03 4.82 -8.80
CA ALA A 148 17.59 5.46 -7.62
C ALA A 148 18.75 4.67 -7.00
N ASN A 149 18.72 3.32 -7.02
CA ASN A 149 19.72 2.50 -6.34
C ASN A 149 19.85 1.08 -6.95
N PRO A 150 21.08 0.53 -7.09
CA PRO A 150 21.27 -0.85 -7.48
C PRO A 150 20.86 -1.81 -6.35
N CYS A 151 19.77 -2.55 -6.52
CA CYS A 151 19.22 -3.44 -5.49
C CYS A 151 18.86 -4.83 -5.99
N ARG A 152 18.63 -5.76 -5.05
CA ARG A 152 18.06 -7.08 -5.34
C ARG A 152 16.59 -7.08 -4.94
N ILE A 153 15.72 -7.46 -5.86
CA ILE A 153 14.29 -7.59 -5.65
C ILE A 153 13.91 -9.07 -5.71
N ILE A 154 13.23 -9.52 -4.67
CA ILE A 154 12.72 -10.89 -4.56
C ILE A 154 11.20 -10.82 -4.51
N ALA A 155 10.54 -11.21 -5.60
CA ALA A 155 9.08 -11.26 -5.67
C ALA A 155 8.60 -12.67 -5.29
N LEU A 156 7.68 -12.75 -4.33
CA LEU A 156 7.01 -13.96 -3.88
C LEU A 156 5.57 -13.91 -4.37
N CYS A 157 5.24 -14.76 -5.33
CA CYS A 157 3.96 -14.76 -6.03
C CYS A 157 3.20 -16.05 -5.69
N PRO A 158 2.38 -16.07 -4.62
CA PRO A 158 1.60 -17.24 -4.28
C PRO A 158 0.55 -17.52 -5.36
N VAL A 159 0.43 -18.79 -5.76
CA VAL A 159 -0.59 -19.28 -6.70
C VAL A 159 -1.59 -20.21 -6.02
N SER A 160 -2.84 -20.16 -6.46
CA SER A 160 -3.85 -21.16 -6.10
C SER A 160 -3.71 -22.40 -6.98
N GLY A 161 -3.86 -23.59 -6.41
CA GLY A 161 -3.81 -24.83 -7.17
C GLY A 161 -3.29 -25.99 -6.36
N GLU A 162 -2.95 -27.09 -7.03
CA GLU A 162 -2.19 -28.16 -6.43
C GLU A 162 -0.74 -27.70 -6.19
N ASP A 163 -0.14 -28.25 -5.16
CA ASP A 163 1.23 -27.95 -4.79
C ASP A 163 2.21 -28.71 -5.70
N GLU A 164 2.60 -28.06 -6.80
CA GLU A 164 3.61 -28.54 -7.75
C GLU A 164 5.04 -28.10 -7.39
N GLY A 165 5.23 -27.53 -6.19
CA GLY A 165 6.49 -26.93 -5.77
C GLY A 165 6.58 -25.44 -6.11
N VAL A 166 7.81 -24.92 -6.10
CA VAL A 166 8.10 -23.51 -6.41
C VAL A 166 8.97 -23.46 -7.65
N THR A 167 8.67 -22.50 -8.53
CA THR A 167 9.51 -22.16 -9.67
C THR A 167 10.22 -20.83 -9.43
N ALA A 168 11.49 -20.75 -9.86
CA ALA A 168 12.28 -19.53 -9.83
C ALA A 168 12.51 -18.99 -11.24
N GLN A 169 12.35 -17.69 -11.39
CA GLN A 169 12.74 -16.94 -12.57
C GLN A 169 13.68 -15.80 -12.16
N VAL A 170 14.78 -15.67 -12.87
CA VAL A 170 15.81 -14.67 -12.60
C VAL A 170 15.89 -13.70 -13.78
N SER A 171 15.99 -12.41 -13.47
CA SER A 171 16.31 -11.40 -14.45
C SER A 171 17.18 -10.28 -13.91
N ALA A 172 17.81 -9.51 -14.81
CA ALA A 172 18.44 -8.24 -14.49
C ALA A 172 17.76 -7.12 -15.28
N TYR A 173 17.58 -5.99 -14.63
CA TYR A 173 16.95 -4.81 -15.18
C TYR A 173 17.92 -3.63 -15.12
N CYS A 174 18.24 -3.03 -16.27
CA CYS A 174 19.10 -1.85 -16.37
C CYS A 174 18.38 -0.73 -17.15
N PRO A 175 17.89 0.33 -16.48
CA PRO A 175 17.33 1.49 -17.16
C PRO A 175 18.44 2.24 -17.91
N ILE A 176 18.26 2.44 -19.22
CA ILE A 176 19.20 3.21 -20.04
C ILE A 176 18.90 4.70 -19.88
N GLN A 177 19.66 5.38 -19.02
CA GLN A 177 19.62 6.85 -18.91
C GLN A 177 20.57 7.47 -19.94
N LYS A 178 20.04 8.15 -20.96
CA LYS A 178 20.84 8.84 -22.00
C LYS A 178 21.65 10.06 -21.52
N GLN A 179 21.73 10.32 -20.21
CA GLN A 179 22.48 11.45 -19.64
C GLN A 179 23.84 10.98 -19.12
N SER A 180 24.87 11.16 -19.95
CA SER A 180 26.33 11.22 -19.69
C SER A 180 27.01 10.26 -18.69
N HIS A 181 26.34 9.28 -18.10
CA HIS A 181 26.96 8.32 -17.19
C HIS A 181 27.31 7.05 -17.96
N ASN A 182 28.60 6.70 -17.96
CA ASN A 182 29.11 5.46 -18.57
C ASN A 182 28.84 4.21 -17.70
N THR A 183 27.93 4.31 -16.73
CA THR A 183 27.61 3.27 -15.74
C THR A 183 26.11 3.05 -15.65
N LEU A 184 25.65 1.81 -15.87
CA LEU A 184 24.25 1.43 -15.68
C LEU A 184 24.02 1.03 -14.21
N ILE A 185 23.02 1.63 -13.58
CA ILE A 185 22.51 1.21 -12.27
C ILE A 185 21.49 0.13 -12.54
N CYS A 186 21.73 -1.08 -12.06
CA CYS A 186 20.91 -2.22 -12.42
C CYS A 186 20.36 -2.93 -11.18
N CYS A 187 19.22 -3.58 -11.35
CA CYS A 187 18.57 -4.37 -10.32
C CYS A 187 18.52 -5.84 -10.70
N GLU A 188 18.75 -6.70 -9.71
CA GLU A 188 18.55 -8.15 -9.83
C GLU A 188 17.10 -8.46 -9.43
N TYR A 189 16.42 -9.25 -10.24
CA TYR A 189 15.05 -9.71 -10.00
C TYR A 189 15.04 -11.22 -9.85
N ILE A 190 14.46 -11.68 -8.76
CA ILE A 190 14.22 -13.09 -8.49
C ILE A 190 12.72 -13.23 -8.22
N THR A 191 11.99 -13.85 -9.14
CA THR A 191 10.57 -14.14 -8.99
C THR A 191 10.41 -15.60 -8.59
N LEU A 192 9.71 -15.83 -7.49
CA LEU A 192 9.42 -17.15 -6.92
C LEU A 192 7.92 -17.37 -6.93
N GLN A 193 7.46 -18.38 -7.66
CA GLN A 193 6.04 -18.67 -7.85
C GLN A 193 5.71 -20.09 -7.41
N GLY A 194 4.70 -20.25 -6.54
CA GLY A 194 4.25 -21.54 -6.00
C GLY A 194 3.08 -21.34 -5.04
N THR A 195 2.48 -22.41 -4.49
CA THR A 195 1.41 -22.24 -3.50
C THR A 195 1.91 -21.56 -2.22
N ALA A 196 1.00 -21.06 -1.38
CA ALA A 196 1.36 -20.45 -0.09
C ALA A 196 2.19 -21.42 0.77
N GLU A 197 1.80 -22.70 0.83
CA GLU A 197 2.53 -23.74 1.54
C GLU A 197 3.90 -24.03 0.91
N ALA A 198 4.00 -23.99 -0.42
CA ALA A 198 5.26 -24.19 -1.12
C ALA A 198 6.25 -23.05 -0.85
N LEU A 199 5.77 -21.80 -0.86
CA LEU A 199 6.56 -20.62 -0.53
C LEU A 199 7.00 -20.63 0.95
N GLU A 200 6.16 -21.09 1.87
CA GLU A 200 6.53 -21.26 3.27
C GLU A 200 7.71 -22.24 3.44
N ARG A 201 7.67 -23.40 2.75
CA ARG A 201 8.74 -24.40 2.79
C ARG A 201 10.08 -23.83 2.34
N ILE A 202 10.09 -22.99 1.30
CA ILE A 202 11.33 -22.38 0.79
C ILE A 202 11.73 -21.09 1.51
N GLY A 203 11.03 -20.66 2.56
CA GLY A 203 11.36 -19.39 3.25
C GLY A 203 12.81 -19.33 3.78
N GLY A 204 13.45 -20.47 4.03
CA GLY A 204 14.89 -20.54 4.33
C GLY A 204 15.77 -20.17 3.14
N ILE A 205 15.40 -20.58 1.92
CA ILE A 205 16.06 -20.19 0.67
C ILE A 205 15.88 -18.69 0.44
N VAL A 206 14.65 -18.17 0.60
CA VAL A 206 14.38 -16.73 0.50
C VAL A 206 15.28 -15.92 1.45
N SER A 207 15.45 -16.40 2.68
CA SER A 207 16.36 -15.78 3.66
C SER A 207 17.83 -15.83 3.23
N GLY A 208 18.24 -16.91 2.56
CA GLY A 208 19.59 -17.07 2.01
C GLY A 208 19.88 -16.17 0.80
N LEU A 209 18.87 -15.80 0.04
CA LEU A 209 18.98 -14.87 -1.09
C LEU A 209 19.15 -13.40 -0.67
N LEU A 210 18.91 -13.08 0.61
CA LEU A 210 19.11 -11.75 1.17
C LEU A 210 20.59 -11.40 1.25
N ILE A 211 20.98 -10.21 0.79
CA ILE A 211 22.38 -9.79 0.83
C ILE A 211 22.77 -9.42 2.26
N GLY A 212 23.82 -10.06 2.79
CA GLY A 212 24.33 -9.81 4.13
C GLY A 212 24.90 -8.40 4.28
N GLY A 213 24.64 -7.75 5.42
CA GLY A 213 25.17 -6.41 5.74
C GLY A 213 24.48 -5.24 5.04
N LEU A 214 23.52 -5.50 4.14
CA LEU A 214 22.71 -4.47 3.50
C LEU A 214 21.32 -4.33 4.16
N PRO A 215 20.68 -3.14 4.08
CA PRO A 215 19.29 -2.97 4.44
C PRO A 215 18.37 -3.93 3.68
N LYS A 216 17.31 -4.37 4.36
CA LYS A 216 16.32 -5.34 3.86
C LYS A 216 14.93 -4.81 4.13
N PHE A 217 14.10 -4.75 3.11
CA PHE A 217 12.72 -4.25 3.22
C PHE A 217 11.75 -5.34 2.77
N LEU A 218 10.65 -5.52 3.48
CA LEU A 218 9.57 -6.43 3.10
C LEU A 218 8.35 -5.59 2.75
N TRP A 219 7.89 -5.59 1.50
CA TRP A 219 6.57 -5.08 1.13
C TRP A 219 5.58 -6.23 1.05
N TRP A 220 4.60 -6.21 1.94
CA TRP A 220 3.54 -7.21 2.00
C TRP A 220 2.28 -6.62 1.35
N LYS A 221 2.01 -6.97 0.07
CA LYS A 221 0.89 -6.44 -0.71
C LYS A 221 -0.42 -7.18 -0.40
N GLY A 222 -0.73 -7.32 0.89
CA GLY A 222 -1.95 -7.92 1.40
C GLY A 222 -2.09 -7.67 2.88
N THR A 223 -3.06 -8.31 3.52
CA THR A 223 -3.21 -8.26 4.98
C THR A 223 -2.05 -9.03 5.63
N PRO A 224 -1.23 -8.40 6.49
CA PRO A 224 -0.20 -9.13 7.23
C PRO A 224 -0.85 -9.98 8.33
N ASP A 225 -0.70 -11.29 8.25
CA ASP A 225 -1.09 -12.20 9.34
C ASP A 225 0.11 -12.46 10.25
N PRO A 226 0.07 -12.01 11.53
CA PRO A 226 1.12 -12.35 12.49
C PRO A 226 1.28 -13.85 12.71
N ASN A 227 0.31 -14.69 12.32
CA ASN A 227 0.39 -16.14 12.46
C ASN A 227 1.07 -16.85 11.29
N ASP A 228 1.10 -16.23 10.11
CA ASP A 228 1.76 -16.77 8.92
C ASP A 228 3.28 -16.94 9.16
N ALA A 229 3.77 -18.17 8.92
CA ALA A 229 5.14 -18.54 9.20
C ALA A 229 6.15 -17.91 8.22
N LEU A 230 5.76 -17.72 6.95
CA LEU A 230 6.57 -17.04 5.96
C LEU A 230 6.69 -15.55 6.32
N PHE A 231 5.56 -14.90 6.63
CA PHE A 231 5.52 -13.51 7.08
C PHE A 231 6.39 -13.30 8.32
N LYS A 232 6.19 -14.09 9.39
CA LYS A 232 6.99 -14.03 10.61
C LYS A 232 8.49 -14.14 10.32
N ARG A 233 8.88 -15.10 9.49
CA ARG A 233 10.28 -15.33 9.14
C ARG A 233 10.87 -14.12 8.42
N LEU A 234 10.16 -13.57 7.43
CA LEU A 234 10.62 -12.43 6.65
C LEU A 234 10.62 -11.12 7.47
N ALA A 235 9.58 -10.88 8.24
CA ALA A 235 9.47 -9.72 9.13
C ALA A 235 10.59 -9.70 10.19
N ALA A 236 11.03 -10.86 10.67
CA ALA A 236 12.13 -10.96 11.64
C ALA A 236 13.51 -10.65 11.03
N VAL A 237 13.71 -10.83 9.72
CA VAL A 237 15.01 -10.61 9.06
C VAL A 237 15.09 -9.28 8.31
N CYS A 238 13.96 -8.62 8.07
CA CYS A 238 13.88 -7.32 7.40
C CYS A 238 13.94 -6.16 8.39
N ASN A 239 14.53 -5.04 7.96
CA ASN A 239 14.65 -3.79 8.73
C ASN A 239 13.33 -3.01 8.82
N SER A 240 12.42 -3.22 7.88
CA SER A 240 11.09 -2.61 7.86
C SER A 240 10.13 -3.51 7.09
N VAL A 241 8.92 -3.67 7.63
CA VAL A 241 7.75 -4.20 6.94
C VAL A 241 6.97 -3.01 6.39
N ILE A 242 6.62 -3.06 5.12
CA ILE A 242 5.87 -2.05 4.40
C ILE A 242 4.50 -2.65 4.07
N VAL A 243 3.45 -1.93 4.40
CA VAL A 243 2.05 -2.28 4.12
C VAL A 243 1.37 -1.09 3.46
N ASP A 244 0.23 -1.31 2.82
CA ASP A 244 -0.64 -0.22 2.36
C ASP A 244 -2.05 -0.50 2.87
N SER A 245 -2.47 0.16 3.95
CA SER A 245 -3.77 -0.14 4.58
C SER A 245 -4.97 0.20 3.69
N CYS A 246 -4.79 0.98 2.61
CA CYS A 246 -5.90 1.25 1.68
C CYS A 246 -6.42 -0.01 0.98
N VAL A 247 -5.59 -1.06 0.85
CA VAL A 247 -5.96 -2.34 0.22
C VAL A 247 -6.26 -3.45 1.24
N PHE A 248 -6.46 -3.10 2.52
CA PHE A 248 -6.85 -4.08 3.53
C PHE A 248 -8.25 -4.64 3.25
N ASN A 249 -8.39 -5.94 3.51
CA ASN A 249 -9.64 -6.67 3.30
C ASN A 249 -10.66 -6.35 4.38
N GLU A 250 -10.19 -6.30 5.63
CA GLU A 250 -10.97 -5.97 6.81
C GLU A 250 -10.32 -4.74 7.47
N PRO A 251 -10.52 -3.52 6.95
CA PRO A 251 -9.67 -2.35 7.27
C PRO A 251 -9.41 -2.14 8.78
N GLN A 252 -10.48 -2.15 9.59
CA GLN A 252 -10.38 -1.93 11.03
C GLN A 252 -9.70 -3.08 11.78
N ASP A 253 -10.03 -4.34 11.45
CA ASP A 253 -9.41 -5.51 12.08
C ASP A 253 -7.94 -5.66 11.64
N ASP A 254 -7.64 -5.32 10.39
CA ASP A 254 -6.30 -5.31 9.83
C ASP A 254 -5.41 -4.23 10.47
N LEU A 255 -5.96 -3.05 10.80
CA LEU A 255 -5.25 -2.05 11.60
C LEU A 255 -4.92 -2.57 13.01
N LEU A 256 -5.81 -3.35 13.65
CA LEU A 256 -5.51 -4.01 14.94
C LEU A 256 -4.40 -5.07 14.80
N ARG A 257 -4.38 -5.80 13.69
CA ARG A 257 -3.27 -6.73 13.35
C ARG A 257 -1.96 -5.95 13.21
N VAL A 258 -1.95 -4.81 12.51
CA VAL A 258 -0.77 -3.94 12.39
C VAL A 258 -0.29 -3.43 13.77
N GLN A 259 -1.21 -3.03 14.65
CA GLN A 259 -0.84 -2.65 16.02
C GLN A 259 -0.14 -3.78 16.77
N THR A 260 -0.60 -5.03 16.60
CA THR A 260 0.05 -6.20 17.22
C THR A 260 1.50 -6.34 16.75
N LEU A 261 1.79 -6.08 15.47
CA LEU A 261 3.16 -6.06 14.95
C LEU A 261 4.00 -4.95 15.59
N LEU A 262 3.44 -3.75 15.73
CA LEU A 262 4.11 -2.62 16.36
C LEU A 262 4.46 -2.90 17.84
N GLU A 263 3.57 -3.57 18.57
CA GLU A 263 3.78 -3.99 19.97
C GLU A 263 4.86 -5.07 20.10
N GLN A 264 4.97 -5.97 19.11
CA GLN A 264 6.06 -6.94 19.00
C GLN A 264 7.41 -6.30 18.62
N GLY A 265 7.44 -4.99 18.39
CA GLY A 265 8.65 -4.25 18.01
C GLY A 265 9.00 -4.39 16.53
N ILE A 266 8.12 -4.96 15.70
CA ILE A 266 8.32 -5.04 14.26
C ILE A 266 8.18 -3.62 13.68
N PRO A 267 9.20 -3.10 12.98
CA PRO A 267 9.12 -1.78 12.34
C PRO A 267 8.18 -1.84 11.14
N VAL A 268 7.00 -1.26 11.27
CA VAL A 268 6.01 -1.16 10.18
C VAL A 268 5.99 0.26 9.61
N ALA A 269 5.94 0.35 8.29
CA ALA A 269 5.69 1.56 7.53
C ALA A 269 4.44 1.39 6.67
N ASP A 270 3.40 2.16 6.96
CA ASP A 270 2.16 2.14 6.18
C ASP A 270 2.20 3.25 5.13
N LEU A 271 2.01 2.90 3.86
CA LEU A 271 1.94 3.86 2.76
C LEU A 271 0.68 4.72 2.84
N ASN A 272 -0.44 4.18 3.35
CA ASN A 272 -1.67 4.94 3.52
C ASN A 272 -1.51 6.03 4.59
N TRP A 273 -0.75 5.74 5.66
CA TRP A 273 -0.32 6.75 6.62
C TRP A 273 0.52 7.86 5.96
N ARG A 274 1.39 7.52 5.00
CA ARG A 274 2.18 8.52 4.26
C ARG A 274 1.31 9.45 3.43
N ARG A 275 0.19 8.98 2.89
CA ARG A 275 -0.78 9.79 2.12
C ARG A 275 -1.44 10.88 2.96
N LEU A 276 -1.46 10.72 4.30
CA LEU A 276 -1.97 11.72 5.22
C LEU A 276 -1.02 12.90 5.44
N ALA A 277 0.24 12.83 4.97
CA ALA A 277 1.23 13.88 5.25
C ALA A 277 0.75 15.30 4.86
N PRO A 278 0.18 15.54 3.67
CA PRO A 278 -0.33 16.87 3.34
C PRO A 278 -1.46 17.35 4.25
N TRP A 279 -2.36 16.44 4.67
CA TRP A 279 -3.44 16.76 5.62
C TRP A 279 -2.89 17.13 7.00
N GLN A 280 -1.89 16.39 7.47
CA GLN A 280 -1.24 16.62 8.75
C GLN A 280 -0.46 17.93 8.75
N GLU A 281 0.31 18.18 7.69
CA GLU A 281 1.12 19.39 7.50
C GLU A 281 0.22 20.64 7.45
N LEU A 282 -0.82 20.65 6.62
CA LEU A 282 -1.73 21.79 6.52
C LEU A 282 -2.54 22.01 7.80
N THR A 283 -2.94 20.93 8.49
CA THR A 283 -3.61 21.05 9.78
C THR A 283 -2.69 21.68 10.82
N ALA A 284 -1.41 21.27 10.87
CA ALA A 284 -0.43 21.87 11.77
C ALA A 284 -0.14 23.34 11.42
N GLU A 285 0.06 23.64 10.12
CA GLU A 285 0.31 24.99 9.60
C GLU A 285 -0.83 25.96 9.96
N ALA A 286 -2.08 25.51 9.94
CA ALA A 286 -3.24 26.32 10.34
C ALA A 286 -3.16 26.85 11.79
N PHE A 287 -2.35 26.23 12.65
CA PHE A 287 -2.13 26.60 14.05
C PHE A 287 -0.69 27.04 14.33
N ASP A 288 0.12 27.32 13.30
CA ASP A 288 1.45 27.91 13.49
C ASP A 288 1.46 29.32 14.09
N PRO A 289 0.51 30.21 13.76
CA PRO A 289 0.37 31.50 14.42
C PRO A 289 0.12 31.35 15.93
N PRO A 290 0.85 32.06 16.82
CA PRO A 290 0.74 31.89 18.27
C PRO A 290 -0.68 32.04 18.83
N GLU A 291 -1.45 33.00 18.31
CA GLU A 291 -2.85 33.25 18.73
C GLU A 291 -3.75 32.04 18.45
N ARG A 292 -3.60 31.43 17.26
CA ARG A 292 -4.35 30.24 16.88
C ARG A 292 -3.85 29.00 17.61
N ARG A 293 -2.55 28.88 17.85
CA ARG A 293 -1.97 27.76 18.62
C ARG A 293 -2.59 27.65 20.01
N GLU A 294 -2.85 28.79 20.68
CA GLU A 294 -3.56 28.79 21.96
C GLU A 294 -5.04 28.41 21.77
N ALA A 295 -5.69 28.92 20.73
CA ALA A 295 -7.08 28.57 20.41
C ALA A 295 -7.27 27.09 20.02
N LEU A 296 -6.23 26.36 19.61
CA LEU A 296 -6.31 24.92 19.32
C LEU A 296 -6.87 24.11 20.51
N LYS A 297 -6.57 24.56 21.75
CA LYS A 297 -7.11 23.95 22.96
C LYS A 297 -8.62 24.11 23.10
N GLU A 298 -9.23 25.04 22.37
CA GLU A 298 -10.68 25.31 22.37
C GLU A 298 -11.46 24.36 21.45
N VAL A 299 -10.80 23.60 20.57
CA VAL A 299 -11.46 22.64 19.68
C VAL A 299 -12.17 21.56 20.50
N ASP A 300 -13.47 21.41 20.27
CA ASP A 300 -14.32 20.39 20.89
C ASP A 300 -15.15 19.60 19.88
N LYS A 301 -15.09 19.98 18.59
CA LYS A 301 -15.78 19.30 17.49
C LYS A 301 -14.85 19.08 16.32
N VAL A 302 -14.81 17.83 15.85
CA VAL A 302 -14.04 17.40 14.69
C VAL A 302 -14.95 16.66 13.72
N THR A 303 -14.94 17.05 12.46
CA THR A 303 -15.65 16.32 11.39
C THR A 303 -14.66 15.94 10.31
N ILE A 304 -14.62 14.66 9.95
CA ILE A 304 -13.76 14.13 8.89
C ILE A 304 -14.65 13.41 7.88
N ASN A 305 -14.60 13.87 6.64
CA ASN A 305 -15.27 13.23 5.52
C ASN A 305 -14.23 12.46 4.72
N TYR A 306 -14.53 11.22 4.37
CA TYR A 306 -13.67 10.37 3.56
C TYR A 306 -14.50 9.65 2.49
N GLU A 307 -13.87 9.14 1.44
CA GLU A 307 -14.57 8.34 0.43
C GLU A 307 -15.16 7.08 1.08
N LYS A 308 -16.45 6.84 0.89
CA LYS A 308 -17.12 5.68 1.50
C LYS A 308 -16.42 4.38 1.11
N GLY A 309 -16.15 3.50 2.08
CA GLY A 309 -15.40 2.26 1.85
C GLY A 309 -14.41 2.06 2.97
N ASN A 310 -13.12 2.26 2.69
CA ASN A 310 -12.04 2.09 3.65
C ASN A 310 -11.95 3.30 4.62
N PRO A 311 -12.17 3.15 5.94
CA PRO A 311 -12.10 4.25 6.90
C PRO A 311 -10.70 4.52 7.47
N ASP A 312 -9.66 3.78 7.06
CA ASP A 312 -8.38 3.73 7.76
C ASP A 312 -7.66 5.08 7.78
N GLN A 313 -7.72 5.85 6.69
CA GLN A 313 -7.16 7.20 6.67
C GLN A 313 -7.83 8.11 7.70
N ALA A 314 -9.17 8.10 7.78
CA ALA A 314 -9.91 8.92 8.74
C ALA A 314 -9.61 8.50 10.19
N LEU A 315 -9.55 7.19 10.45
CA LEU A 315 -9.22 6.63 11.76
C LEU A 315 -7.78 6.97 12.19
N MET A 316 -6.81 6.79 11.29
CA MET A 316 -5.42 7.17 11.55
C MET A 316 -5.25 8.68 11.74
N PHE A 317 -5.98 9.50 10.98
CA PHE A 317 -5.91 10.95 11.10
C PHE A 317 -6.49 11.45 12.44
N ILE A 318 -7.65 10.95 12.88
CA ILE A 318 -8.19 11.31 14.19
C ILE A 318 -7.29 10.77 15.32
N GLY A 319 -6.72 9.57 15.15
CA GLY A 319 -5.73 9.00 16.07
C GLY A 319 -4.48 9.88 16.20
N TRP A 320 -3.98 10.44 15.10
CA TRP A 320 -2.89 11.41 15.10
C TRP A 320 -3.24 12.68 15.86
N LEU A 321 -4.36 13.31 15.53
CA LEU A 321 -4.80 14.56 16.15
C LEU A 321 -4.98 14.37 17.66
N ALA A 322 -5.71 13.32 18.07
CA ALA A 322 -5.93 12.97 19.46
C ALA A 322 -4.60 12.66 20.19
N SER A 323 -3.67 11.98 19.54
CA SER A 323 -2.33 11.70 20.09
C SER A 323 -1.53 12.98 20.33
N ARG A 324 -1.57 13.96 19.41
CA ARG A 324 -0.89 15.26 19.58
C ARG A 324 -1.53 16.13 20.66
N LEU A 325 -2.85 16.06 20.81
CA LEU A 325 -3.62 16.86 21.77
C LEU A 325 -3.90 16.15 23.10
N GLN A 326 -3.35 14.95 23.28
CA GLN A 326 -3.49 14.12 24.48
C GLN A 326 -4.96 13.81 24.84
N TRP A 327 -5.78 13.64 23.81
CA TRP A 327 -7.17 13.24 23.95
C TRP A 327 -7.27 11.73 24.15
N HIS A 328 -8.15 11.31 25.06
CA HIS A 328 -8.37 9.89 25.37
C HIS A 328 -9.76 9.48 24.90
N PRO A 329 -9.88 8.47 24.02
CA PRO A 329 -11.19 8.02 23.55
C PRO A 329 -11.96 7.33 24.68
N VAL A 330 -13.24 7.64 24.81
CA VAL A 330 -14.11 7.11 25.88
C VAL A 330 -15.37 6.42 25.36
N SER A 331 -15.85 6.79 24.16
CA SER A 331 -16.98 6.12 23.54
C SER A 331 -16.80 6.03 22.02
N TYR A 332 -17.43 5.00 21.44
CA TYR A 332 -17.53 4.79 20.01
C TYR A 332 -18.94 4.32 19.68
N THR A 333 -19.56 4.96 18.70
CA THR A 333 -20.84 4.54 18.14
C THR A 333 -20.77 4.59 16.62
N GLN A 334 -21.47 3.66 15.97
CA GLN A 334 -21.54 3.62 14.52
C GLN A 334 -23.00 3.55 14.08
N GLU A 335 -23.35 4.45 13.17
CA GLU A 335 -24.64 4.49 12.50
C GLU A 335 -24.41 4.12 11.03
N GLY A 336 -25.00 3.00 10.61
CA GLY A 336 -25.02 2.65 9.19
C GLY A 336 -25.90 3.61 8.37
N GLY A 337 -25.99 3.37 7.08
CA GLY A 337 -26.85 4.12 6.17
C GLY A 337 -26.06 4.67 4.99
N ASP A 338 -26.51 5.79 4.44
CA ASP A 338 -25.86 6.34 3.24
C ASP A 338 -24.43 6.82 3.54
N TYR A 339 -24.14 7.24 4.77
CA TYR A 339 -22.86 7.87 5.14
C TYR A 339 -21.96 7.08 6.13
N ASP A 340 -22.36 5.89 6.59
CA ASP A 340 -21.62 5.04 7.55
C ASP A 340 -20.90 5.81 8.67
N ILE A 341 -21.67 6.63 9.38
CA ILE A 341 -21.18 7.62 10.35
C ILE A 341 -20.59 6.91 11.57
N LYS A 342 -19.37 7.30 11.95
CA LYS A 342 -18.71 6.86 13.18
C LYS A 342 -18.57 8.06 14.10
N ARG A 343 -19.16 8.00 15.29
CA ARG A 343 -19.00 9.04 16.31
C ARG A 343 -18.12 8.52 17.43
N ILE A 344 -17.10 9.29 17.75
CA ILE A 344 -16.10 8.99 18.76
C ILE A 344 -16.08 10.15 19.73
N GLU A 345 -16.25 9.87 21.02
CA GLU A 345 -16.07 10.89 22.05
C GLU A 345 -14.70 10.70 22.70
N PHE A 346 -14.04 11.83 22.95
CA PHE A 346 -12.80 11.88 23.69
C PHE A 346 -12.92 12.77 24.92
N VAL A 347 -12.00 12.58 25.87
CA VAL A 347 -11.78 13.49 27.00
C VAL A 347 -10.38 14.10 26.87
N ALA A 348 -10.32 15.43 26.85
CA ALA A 348 -9.08 16.19 26.88
C ALA A 348 -8.46 16.25 28.30
N PRO A 349 -7.18 16.64 28.43
CA PRO A 349 -6.52 16.78 29.73
C PRO A 349 -7.24 17.72 30.71
N ASP A 350 -7.96 18.73 30.19
CA ASP A 350 -8.76 19.69 30.96
C ASP A 350 -10.17 19.18 31.30
N GLN A 351 -10.45 17.89 31.07
CA GLN A 351 -11.74 17.21 31.29
C GLN A 351 -12.85 17.62 30.32
N ARG A 352 -12.53 18.35 29.24
CA ARG A 352 -13.52 18.67 28.21
C ARG A 352 -13.84 17.44 27.36
N THR A 353 -15.10 17.32 26.98
CA THR A 353 -15.55 16.34 25.98
C THR A 353 -15.29 16.88 24.58
N ILE A 354 -14.72 16.05 23.71
CA ILE A 354 -14.52 16.32 22.29
C ILE A 354 -15.34 15.32 21.49
N GLU A 355 -16.16 15.82 20.59
CA GLU A 355 -16.96 15.01 19.66
C GLU A 355 -16.25 14.94 18.31
N ALA A 356 -15.93 13.73 17.85
CA ALA A 356 -15.43 13.50 16.50
C ALA A 356 -16.44 12.69 15.69
N GLU A 357 -16.74 13.14 14.47
CA GLU A 357 -17.58 12.46 13.51
C GLU A 357 -16.78 12.11 12.25
N LEU A 358 -16.73 10.82 11.89
CA LEU A 358 -16.15 10.34 10.65
C LEU A 358 -17.27 9.87 9.72
N ALA A 359 -17.41 10.50 8.54
CA ALA A 359 -18.46 10.20 7.59
C ALA A 359 -17.89 9.68 6.26
N GLY A 360 -18.34 8.50 5.84
CA GLY A 360 -18.02 7.90 4.54
C GLY A 360 -18.96 8.42 3.47
N ILE A 361 -18.51 9.38 2.67
CA ILE A 361 -19.31 10.06 1.66
C ILE A 361 -19.40 9.19 0.39
N PRO A 362 -20.61 8.83 -0.08
CA PRO A 362 -20.76 8.20 -1.38
C PRO A 362 -20.34 9.18 -2.49
N THR A 363 -19.28 8.87 -3.21
CA THR A 363 -18.82 9.66 -4.36
C THR A 363 -19.22 8.98 -5.68
N ALA A 364 -19.49 9.79 -6.70
CA ALA A 364 -19.82 9.30 -8.04
C ALA A 364 -18.56 8.96 -8.86
N ASP A 365 -17.47 9.67 -8.58
CA ASP A 365 -16.14 9.45 -9.15
C ASP A 365 -15.21 9.13 -7.98
N TRP A 366 -14.59 7.96 -8.03
CA TRP A 366 -13.73 7.44 -6.97
C TRP A 366 -12.29 7.73 -7.37
N GLY A 367 -11.50 8.25 -6.44
CA GLY A 367 -10.05 8.41 -6.64
C GLY A 367 -9.35 7.08 -6.92
N ASP A 368 -8.06 7.12 -7.24
CA ASP A 368 -7.27 5.89 -7.39
C ASP A 368 -7.10 5.15 -6.05
N ILE A 369 -7.28 5.83 -4.91
CA ILE A 369 -7.05 5.31 -3.56
C ILE A 369 -8.36 5.24 -2.77
N PRO A 370 -8.86 4.03 -2.43
CA PRO A 370 -10.07 3.88 -1.65
C PRO A 370 -9.95 4.50 -0.26
N GLY A 371 -10.99 5.23 0.17
CA GLY A 371 -11.05 5.77 1.51
C GLY A 371 -10.30 7.09 1.71
N ASP A 372 -9.92 7.75 0.63
CA ASP A 372 -9.19 9.02 0.69
C ASP A 372 -9.97 10.08 1.47
N LEU A 373 -9.25 10.90 2.23
CA LEU A 373 -9.85 12.04 2.92
C LEU A 373 -10.38 13.07 1.91
N ILE A 374 -11.61 13.52 2.15
CA ILE A 374 -12.30 14.53 1.35
C ILE A 374 -12.28 15.88 2.07
N ALA A 375 -12.56 15.89 3.37
CA ALA A 375 -12.61 17.12 4.14
C ALA A 375 -12.32 16.91 5.63
N LEU A 376 -11.77 17.96 6.25
CA LEU A 376 -11.60 18.10 7.69
C LEU A 376 -12.26 19.40 8.13
N ARG A 377 -12.97 19.37 9.25
CA ARG A 377 -13.45 20.55 9.97
C ARG A 377 -13.09 20.43 11.44
N LEU A 378 -12.40 21.43 11.95
CA LEU A 378 -12.16 21.65 13.38
C LEU A 378 -13.01 22.84 13.81
N SER A 379 -13.76 22.70 14.90
CA SER A 379 -14.57 23.79 15.45
C SER A 379 -14.68 23.71 16.97
N SER A 380 -15.24 24.77 17.56
CA SER A 380 -15.50 24.88 18.98
C SER A 380 -16.95 25.31 19.22
N THR A 381 -17.54 24.85 20.32
CA THR A 381 -18.76 25.44 20.86
C THR A 381 -18.54 26.85 21.42
N ASN A 382 -17.31 27.21 21.76
CA ASN A 382 -16.90 28.58 22.06
C ASN A 382 -16.82 29.41 20.76
N LEU A 383 -17.82 30.24 20.51
CA LEU A 383 -17.92 31.05 19.29
C LEU A 383 -16.82 32.12 19.15
N ASP A 384 -16.16 32.47 20.25
CA ASP A 384 -15.08 33.45 20.28
C ASP A 384 -13.70 32.80 20.03
N ALA A 385 -13.62 31.47 19.96
CA ALA A 385 -12.38 30.76 19.69
C ALA A 385 -11.95 30.89 18.21
N ASP A 386 -10.72 31.35 17.97
CA ASP A 386 -10.11 31.44 16.64
C ASP A 386 -9.49 30.10 16.20
N CYS A 387 -10.25 29.01 16.37
CA CYS A 387 -9.77 27.65 16.11
C CYS A 387 -10.51 26.95 14.96
N CYS A 388 -11.45 27.64 14.30
CA CYS A 388 -12.18 27.07 13.18
C CYS A 388 -11.21 26.88 12.00
N THR A 389 -11.11 25.64 11.53
CA THR A 389 -10.25 25.26 10.39
C THR A 389 -11.02 24.29 9.52
N VAL A 390 -11.12 24.59 8.24
CA VAL A 390 -11.73 23.72 7.23
C VAL A 390 -10.68 23.41 6.17
N LEU A 391 -10.45 22.13 5.91
CA LEU A 391 -9.65 21.65 4.80
C LEU A 391 -10.55 20.84 3.88
N CYS A 392 -10.48 21.08 2.57
CA CYS A 392 -11.24 20.31 1.58
C CYS A 392 -10.34 19.93 0.40
N SER A 393 -10.43 18.68 -0.04
CA SER A 393 -9.89 18.26 -1.33
C SER A 393 -10.87 18.68 -2.43
N GLU A 394 -10.42 19.50 -3.37
CA GLU A 394 -11.16 19.84 -4.57
C GLU A 394 -10.94 18.75 -5.63
N THR A 395 -11.97 18.47 -6.45
CA THR A 395 -11.97 17.47 -7.54
C THR A 395 -10.90 17.67 -8.61
N THR A 396 -10.11 18.74 -8.53
CA THR A 396 -9.01 19.08 -9.43
C THR A 396 -7.62 18.75 -8.85
N GLY A 397 -7.55 18.00 -7.75
CA GLY A 397 -6.28 17.60 -7.13
C GLY A 397 -5.60 18.75 -6.40
N CYS A 398 -6.38 19.54 -5.66
CA CYS A 398 -5.90 20.64 -4.84
C CYS A 398 -6.59 20.60 -3.47
N MET A 399 -5.85 20.81 -2.39
CA MET A 399 -6.44 21.01 -1.07
C MET A 399 -6.58 22.51 -0.81
N ARG A 400 -7.78 22.94 -0.44
CA ARG A 400 -8.06 24.29 0.02
C ARG A 400 -8.16 24.31 1.54
N MET A 401 -7.35 25.15 2.18
CA MET A 401 -7.44 25.47 3.59
C MET A 401 -8.18 26.79 3.79
N GLU A 402 -9.14 26.79 4.73
CA GLU A 402 -9.81 27.97 5.25
C GLU A 402 -9.70 27.99 6.77
N ALA A 403 -8.99 28.99 7.31
CA ALA A 403 -8.77 29.13 8.76
C ALA A 403 -9.32 30.48 9.25
N GLY A 404 -10.10 30.47 10.34
CA GLY A 404 -10.77 31.65 10.86
C GLY A 404 -11.39 31.50 12.25
N GLY A 405 -11.98 32.59 12.76
CA GLY A 405 -12.68 32.65 14.05
C GLY A 405 -14.08 33.23 13.85
N GLY A 406 -15.11 32.58 14.42
CA GLY A 406 -16.52 32.83 14.12
C GLY A 406 -16.89 32.61 12.64
N ALA A 407 -18.17 32.38 12.34
CA ALA A 407 -18.66 32.06 10.99
C ALA A 407 -18.43 33.15 9.91
N GLN A 408 -17.72 34.25 10.19
CA GLN A 408 -17.61 35.42 9.31
C GLN A 408 -16.19 35.92 9.02
N ALA A 409 -15.12 35.32 9.54
CA ALA A 409 -13.75 35.81 9.28
C ALA A 409 -12.81 34.68 8.86
N CYS A 410 -12.70 34.41 7.56
CA CYS A 410 -11.64 33.57 7.01
C CYS A 410 -10.35 34.41 6.87
N ARG A 411 -9.33 34.11 7.68
CA ARG A 411 -8.07 34.85 7.76
C ARG A 411 -7.00 34.29 6.81
N ILE A 412 -7.07 33.01 6.46
CA ILE A 412 -6.05 32.35 5.63
C ILE A 412 -6.73 31.45 4.61
N GLN A 413 -6.41 31.66 3.33
CA GLN A 413 -6.73 30.78 2.22
C GLN A 413 -5.44 30.30 1.57
N GLN A 414 -5.23 28.99 1.55
CA GLN A 414 -4.07 28.36 0.92
C GLN A 414 -4.54 27.21 0.05
N VAL A 415 -3.93 27.07 -1.12
CA VAL A 415 -4.20 25.98 -2.05
C VAL A 415 -2.91 25.23 -2.28
N THR A 416 -2.90 23.94 -1.90
CA THR A 416 -1.76 23.05 -2.09
C THR A 416 -2.12 21.98 -3.10
N PRO A 417 -1.33 21.74 -4.15
CA PRO A 417 -1.59 20.64 -5.08
C PRO A 417 -1.53 19.30 -4.33
N MET A 418 -2.57 18.52 -4.49
CA MET A 418 -2.72 17.14 -4.04
C MET A 418 -2.83 16.27 -5.28
N SER A 419 -1.76 15.59 -5.64
CA SER A 419 -1.86 14.48 -6.58
C SER A 419 -2.08 13.19 -5.81
N ASP A 420 -2.97 12.32 -6.27
CA ASP A 420 -3.10 10.95 -5.74
C ASP A 420 -1.71 10.32 -5.65
N GLN A 421 -1.23 10.13 -4.43
CA GLN A 421 0.11 9.62 -4.19
C GLN A 421 0.06 8.10 -4.34
N LYS A 422 0.38 7.63 -5.54
CA LYS A 422 0.43 6.19 -5.82
C LYS A 422 1.48 5.49 -4.94
N ALA A 423 1.22 4.22 -4.64
CA ALA A 423 2.03 3.44 -3.72
C ALA A 423 3.52 3.41 -4.14
N GLU A 424 3.80 3.35 -5.45
CA GLU A 424 5.15 3.24 -6.00
C GLU A 424 5.99 4.50 -5.72
N PHE A 425 5.35 5.67 -5.80
CA PHE A 425 6.02 6.94 -5.50
C PHE A 425 6.38 7.02 -4.01
N LEU A 426 5.43 6.68 -3.14
CA LEU A 426 5.62 6.67 -1.69
C LEU A 426 6.66 5.64 -1.25
N LEU A 427 6.66 4.48 -1.89
CA LEU A 427 7.63 3.42 -1.65
C LEU A 427 9.06 3.91 -1.91
N SER A 428 9.29 4.61 -3.02
CA SER A 428 10.63 5.15 -3.34
C SER A 428 11.16 6.13 -2.28
N GLN A 429 10.27 6.87 -1.61
CA GLN A 429 10.61 7.74 -0.50
C GLN A 429 10.84 6.94 0.79
N GLN A 430 10.00 5.93 1.04
CA GLN A 430 10.09 5.08 2.23
C GLN A 430 11.39 4.27 2.27
N LEU A 431 11.87 3.76 1.12
CA LEU A 431 13.13 3.01 1.03
C LEU A 431 14.37 3.85 1.42
N ARG A 432 14.26 5.18 1.44
CA ARG A 432 15.32 6.10 1.90
C ARG A 432 15.31 6.33 3.41
N ARG A 433 14.31 5.81 4.14
CA ARG A 433 14.14 5.98 5.59
C ARG A 433 14.33 4.63 6.29
N TRP A 434 15.17 4.61 7.32
CA TRP A 434 15.50 3.38 8.07
C TRP A 434 15.00 3.38 9.51
N SER A 435 14.49 4.51 9.99
CA SER A 435 14.02 4.66 11.37
C SER A 435 12.53 4.33 11.50
N ARG A 436 12.17 3.78 12.65
CA ARG A 436 10.78 3.64 13.09
C ARG A 436 10.10 5.01 13.14
N ASP A 437 8.90 5.12 12.56
CA ASP A 437 8.11 6.34 12.59
C ASP A 437 7.36 6.43 13.93
N MET A 438 7.92 7.17 14.89
CA MET A 438 7.33 7.28 16.23
C MET A 438 5.97 7.98 16.21
N LEU A 439 5.76 8.92 15.27
CA LEU A 439 4.47 9.58 15.11
C LEU A 439 3.40 8.58 14.71
N TYR A 440 3.72 7.68 13.78
CA TYR A 440 2.83 6.59 13.39
C TYR A 440 2.51 5.66 14.57
N VAL A 441 3.51 5.24 15.34
CA VAL A 441 3.34 4.36 16.51
C VAL A 441 2.43 4.98 17.56
N GLU A 442 2.67 6.25 17.91
CA GLU A 442 1.88 6.98 18.92
C GLU A 442 0.45 7.26 18.44
N SER A 443 0.24 7.45 17.13
CA SER A 443 -1.08 7.64 16.54
C SER A 443 -1.85 6.33 16.51
N MET A 444 -1.21 5.23 16.08
CA MET A 444 -1.81 3.89 16.05
C MET A 444 -2.23 3.39 17.43
N ALA A 445 -1.52 3.76 18.50
CA ALA A 445 -1.93 3.43 19.87
C ALA A 445 -3.31 4.04 20.21
N ILE A 446 -3.57 5.28 19.81
CA ILE A 446 -4.87 5.93 19.98
C ILE A 446 -5.91 5.37 19.02
N THR A 447 -5.56 5.17 17.75
CA THR A 447 -6.44 4.52 16.75
C THR A 447 -6.93 3.16 17.24
N THR A 448 -6.03 2.36 17.81
CA THR A 448 -6.35 1.06 18.41
C THR A 448 -7.28 1.20 19.61
N ALA A 449 -7.05 2.19 20.47
CA ALA A 449 -7.94 2.44 21.61
C ALA A 449 -9.37 2.78 21.17
N ILE A 450 -9.52 3.56 20.08
CA ILE A 450 -10.80 3.84 19.45
C ILE A 450 -11.44 2.54 18.93
N LEU A 451 -10.70 1.74 18.16
CA LEU A 451 -11.20 0.49 17.58
C LEU A 451 -11.59 -0.57 18.63
N LYS A 452 -10.87 -0.63 19.76
CA LYS A 452 -11.24 -1.51 20.88
C LYS A 452 -12.59 -1.12 21.50
N LEU A 453 -12.92 0.18 21.56
CA LEU A 453 -14.25 0.62 22.01
C LEU A 453 -15.34 0.21 21.02
N ALA A 454 -15.06 0.22 19.72
CA ALA A 454 -15.99 -0.26 18.70
C ALA A 454 -16.34 -1.75 18.91
N SER A 455 -15.32 -2.58 19.18
CA SER A 455 -15.52 -4.01 19.45
C SER A 455 -16.23 -4.33 20.77
N ALA A 456 -16.24 -3.41 21.74
CA ALA A 456 -16.90 -3.59 23.02
C ALA A 456 -18.39 -3.20 23.00
N ASN A 457 -18.80 -2.39 22.02
CA ASN A 457 -20.16 -1.86 21.87
C ASN A 457 -20.99 -2.57 20.78
N GLY A 458 -20.35 -3.41 19.95
CA GLY A 458 -21.00 -4.31 18.99
C GLY A 458 -21.18 -5.70 19.58
#